data_AF-A0A6N9P2P2-F1
#
_entry.id   AF-A0A6N9P2P2-F1
#
_cell.length_a   1.000
_cell.length_b   1.000
_cell.length_c   1.000
_cell.angle_alpha   90.00
_cell.angle_beta   90.00
_cell.angle_gamma   90.00
#
_symmetry.space_group_name_H-M   'P 1'
#
loop_
_entity.id
_entity.type
_entity.pdbx_description
1 polymer ?
#
loop_
_entity_poly.entity_id
_entity_poly.type
_entity_poly.pdbx_seq_one_letter_code
_entity_poly.pdbx_strand_id
1 'polypeptide(L)'
;METRNREGLILIYACEFGLSLYKGTKYIRLILKHYMENGDFESAAGCKRAVSAAAKEAGIDTSNLKRGVLYSLRKNWAYGSAAAWKHYTGWEGAELPDKDAAIRLLCENYPAFEEKYKNGARIPSPWG
;
A
#
# COMPACT_ATOMS: atom_id res chain seq x y z
N MET A 1 15.73 -15.65 -4.58
CA MET A 1 14.41 -16.27 -4.33
C MET A 1 13.53 -15.36 -3.48
N GLU A 2 14.09 -14.64 -2.49
CA GLU A 2 13.39 -13.63 -1.67
C GLU A 2 12.74 -12.47 -2.44
N THR A 3 13.41 -11.91 -3.46
CA THR A 3 12.91 -10.74 -4.20
C THR A 3 11.63 -11.02 -4.99
N ARG A 4 11.51 -12.19 -5.62
CA ARG A 4 10.27 -12.61 -6.30
C ARG A 4 9.10 -12.82 -5.34
N ASN A 5 9.37 -13.24 -4.11
CA ASN A 5 8.34 -13.38 -3.08
C ASN A 5 7.82 -12.01 -2.63
N ARG A 6 8.72 -11.05 -2.39
CA ARG A 6 8.37 -9.68 -1.97
C ARG A 6 7.51 -8.94 -2.99
N GLU A 7 7.85 -8.98 -4.28
CA GLU A 7 7.04 -8.29 -5.31
C GLU A 7 5.61 -8.83 -5.40
N GLY A 8 5.45 -10.15 -5.21
CA GLY A 8 4.14 -10.80 -5.11
C GLY A 8 3.35 -10.31 -3.89
N LEU A 9 3.99 -10.26 -2.72
CA LEU A 9 3.37 -9.75 -1.48
C LEU A 9 2.97 -8.27 -1.58
N ILE A 10 3.81 -7.42 -2.18
CA ILE A 10 3.49 -6.01 -2.45
C ILE A 10 2.25 -5.89 -3.34
N LEU A 11 2.15 -6.71 -4.40
CA LEU A 11 1.00 -6.68 -5.30
C LEU A 11 -0.28 -7.10 -4.57
N ILE A 12 -0.22 -8.20 -3.82
CA ILE A 12 -1.35 -8.73 -3.06
C ILE A 12 -1.84 -7.69 -2.06
N TYR A 13 -0.93 -7.18 -1.22
CA TYR A 13 -1.26 -6.16 -0.24
C TYR A 13 -1.88 -4.92 -0.90
N ALA A 14 -1.29 -4.41 -1.98
CA ALA A 14 -1.84 -3.25 -2.67
C ALA A 14 -3.26 -3.50 -3.24
N CYS A 15 -3.56 -4.73 -3.67
CA CYS A 15 -4.87 -5.13 -4.18
C CYS A 15 -5.96 -5.27 -3.10
N GLU A 16 -5.57 -5.44 -1.83
CA GLU A 16 -6.51 -5.39 -0.70
C GLU A 16 -7.17 -3.99 -0.57
N PHE A 17 -6.42 -2.94 -0.91
CA PHE A 17 -6.85 -1.56 -0.73
C PHE A 17 -7.24 -0.85 -2.03
N GLY A 18 -6.63 -1.21 -3.15
CA GLY A 18 -6.86 -0.61 -4.45
C GLY A 18 -7.21 -1.63 -5.52
N LEU A 19 -7.89 -1.19 -6.57
CA LEU A 19 -8.21 -2.05 -7.70
C LEU A 19 -6.99 -2.16 -8.63
N SER A 20 -6.57 -3.38 -8.98
CA SER A 20 -5.32 -3.66 -9.72
C SER A 20 -5.18 -2.95 -11.06
N LEU A 21 -6.31 -2.66 -11.72
CA LEU A 21 -6.39 -1.99 -13.03
C LEU A 21 -6.08 -0.48 -12.95
N TYR A 22 -6.13 0.13 -11.77
CA TYR A 22 -5.94 1.57 -11.62
C TYR A 22 -4.46 1.94 -11.44
N LYS A 23 -4.05 3.04 -12.08
CA LYS A 23 -2.69 3.60 -11.94
C LYS A 23 -2.31 3.86 -10.47
N GLY A 24 -3.27 4.25 -9.63
CA GLY A 24 -3.03 4.46 -8.20
C GLY A 24 -2.52 3.21 -7.48
N THR A 25 -2.98 2.02 -7.86
CA THR A 25 -2.50 0.76 -7.27
C THR A 25 -1.07 0.46 -7.69
N LYS A 26 -0.68 0.83 -8.92
CA LYS A 26 0.74 0.80 -9.34
C LYS A 26 1.60 1.74 -8.48
N TYR A 27 1.09 2.93 -8.14
CA TYR A 27 1.80 3.86 -7.26
C TYR A 27 1.92 3.35 -5.82
N ILE A 28 0.87 2.70 -5.28
CA ILE A 28 0.96 2.02 -3.97
C ILE A 28 2.10 1.01 -3.99
N ARG A 29 2.17 0.15 -5.02
CA ARG A 29 3.24 -0.84 -5.16
C ARG A 29 4.63 -0.22 -5.20
N LEU A 30 4.81 0.87 -5.96
CA LEU A 30 6.08 1.60 -6.02
C LEU A 30 6.46 2.19 -4.66
N ILE A 31 5.50 2.83 -3.96
CA ILE A 31 5.75 3.35 -2.60
C ILE A 31 6.22 2.24 -1.68
N LEU A 32 5.50 1.11 -1.63
CA LEU A 32 5.84 -0.02 -0.74
C LEU A 32 7.19 -0.63 -1.08
N LYS A 33 7.52 -0.75 -2.37
CA LYS A 33 8.85 -1.21 -2.82
C LYS A 33 9.95 -0.31 -2.25
N HIS A 34 9.87 0.99 -2.50
CA HIS A 34 10.84 1.96 -2.00
C HIS A 34 10.88 2.02 -0.47
N TYR A 35 9.74 1.84 0.19
CA TYR A 35 9.66 1.78 1.65
C TYR A 35 10.47 0.61 2.21
N MET A 36 10.31 -0.58 1.61
CA MET A 36 11.07 -1.79 1.97
C MET A 36 12.55 -1.72 1.65
N GLU A 37 12.92 -1.06 0.56
CA GLU A 37 14.33 -0.87 0.19
C GLU A 37 15.04 0.12 1.12
N ASN A 38 14.32 1.11 1.63
CA ASN A 38 14.89 2.12 2.53
C ASN A 38 15.08 1.63 3.98
N GLY A 39 14.38 0.58 4.42
CA GLY A 39 14.58 -0.06 5.73
C GLY A 39 14.13 0.75 6.96
N ASP A 40 13.54 1.94 6.77
CA ASP A 40 13.11 2.83 7.86
C ASP A 40 11.61 2.71 8.07
N PHE A 41 11.23 1.65 8.80
CA PHE A 41 9.84 1.18 8.94
C PHE A 41 9.02 1.86 10.03
N GLU A 42 9.65 2.67 10.87
CA GLU A 42 9.01 3.26 12.05
C GLU A 42 8.93 4.79 11.99
N SER A 43 9.58 5.43 11.01
CA SER A 43 9.53 6.88 10.88
C SER A 43 8.57 7.34 9.80
N ALA A 44 7.77 8.36 10.13
CA ALA A 44 7.02 9.14 9.13
C ALA A 44 7.93 9.72 8.03
N ALA A 45 9.24 9.84 8.30
CA ALA A 45 10.24 10.24 7.31
C ALA A 45 10.52 9.12 6.29
N GLY A 46 10.52 7.85 6.69
CA GLY A 46 10.67 6.69 5.81
C GLY A 46 9.62 6.65 4.72
N CYS A 47 8.33 6.76 5.08
CA CYS A 47 7.24 6.76 4.11
C CYS A 47 7.28 8.01 3.20
N LYS A 48 7.66 9.18 3.73
CA LYS A 48 7.87 10.40 2.91
C LYS A 48 8.98 10.20 1.87
N ARG A 49 10.11 9.59 2.24
CA ARG A 49 11.21 9.29 1.29
C ARG A 49 10.76 8.29 0.24
N ALA A 50 10.01 7.26 0.64
CA ALA A 50 9.45 6.28 -0.29
C ALA A 50 8.49 6.91 -1.31
N VAL A 51 7.64 7.84 -0.88
CA VAL A 51 6.76 8.61 -1.78
C VAL A 51 7.57 9.44 -2.78
N SER A 52 8.61 10.13 -2.32
CA SER A 52 9.48 10.92 -3.19
C SER A 52 10.21 10.05 -4.22
N ALA A 53 10.71 8.89 -3.81
CA ALA A 53 11.38 7.95 -4.71
C ALA A 53 10.41 7.34 -5.74
N ALA A 54 9.22 6.94 -5.29
CA ALA A 54 8.16 6.43 -6.18
C ALA A 54 7.70 7.49 -7.20
N ALA A 55 7.59 8.77 -6.79
CA ALA A 55 7.20 9.86 -7.69
C ALA A 55 8.27 10.09 -8.76
N LYS A 56 9.54 10.11 -8.35
CA LYS A 56 10.69 10.21 -9.27
C LYS A 56 10.70 9.05 -10.27
N GLU A 57 10.51 7.81 -9.82
CA GLU A 57 10.47 6.64 -10.71
C GLU A 57 9.28 6.69 -11.68
N ALA A 58 8.13 7.18 -11.23
CA ALA A 58 6.95 7.34 -12.05
C ALA A 58 6.99 8.56 -13.01
N GLY A 59 8.01 9.41 -12.92
CA GLY A 59 8.14 10.62 -13.76
C GLY A 59 7.07 11.68 -13.47
N ILE A 60 6.55 11.74 -12.24
CA ILE A 60 5.50 12.69 -11.82
C ILE A 60 5.86 13.34 -10.48
N ASP A 61 5.19 14.44 -10.13
CA ASP A 61 5.34 15.04 -8.80
C ASP A 61 4.60 14.23 -7.70
N THR A 62 5.01 14.45 -6.46
CA THR A 62 4.46 13.74 -5.30
C THR A 62 2.98 14.04 -5.07
N SER A 63 2.48 15.23 -5.44
CA SER A 63 1.07 15.59 -5.28
C SER A 63 0.19 14.79 -6.23
N ASN A 64 0.59 14.68 -7.50
CA ASN A 64 -0.08 13.88 -8.52
C ASN A 64 -0.03 12.38 -8.18
N LEU A 65 1.10 11.89 -7.66
CA LEU A 65 1.20 10.51 -7.19
C LEU A 65 0.20 10.23 -6.06
N LYS A 66 0.20 11.07 -5.01
CA LYS A 66 -0.73 10.94 -3.87
C LYS A 66 -2.19 11.03 -4.31
N ARG A 67 -2.51 11.94 -5.24
CA ARG A 67 -3.86 12.05 -5.81
C ARG A 67 -4.28 10.78 -6.55
N GLY A 68 -3.37 10.20 -7.34
CA GLY A 68 -3.61 8.94 -8.03
C GLY A 68 -3.87 7.77 -7.08
N VAL A 69 -3.09 7.68 -6.00
CA VAL A 69 -3.30 6.71 -4.91
C VAL A 69 -4.68 6.90 -4.30
N LEU A 70 -4.99 8.11 -3.80
CA LEU A 70 -6.27 8.38 -3.15
C LEU A 70 -7.47 8.08 -4.07
N TYR A 71 -7.37 8.40 -5.36
CA TYR A 71 -8.41 8.07 -6.32
C TYR A 71 -8.66 6.55 -6.41
N SER A 72 -7.60 5.74 -6.50
CA SER A 72 -7.73 4.27 -6.52
C SER A 72 -8.34 3.73 -5.23
N LEU A 73 -7.88 4.23 -4.08
CA LEU A 73 -8.37 3.84 -2.76
C LEU A 73 -9.86 4.17 -2.59
N ARG A 74 -10.29 5.38 -3.00
CA ARG A 74 -11.70 5.79 -2.97
C ARG A 74 -12.58 4.91 -3.84
N LYS A 75 -12.10 4.52 -5.03
CA LYS A 75 -12.83 3.60 -5.89
C LYS A 75 -13.03 2.26 -5.18
N ASN A 76 -11.98 1.65 -4.64
CA ASN A 76 -12.11 0.35 -3.97
C ASN A 76 -12.90 0.44 -2.65
N TRP A 77 -12.81 1.56 -1.93
CA TRP A 77 -13.61 1.81 -0.72
C TRP A 77 -15.11 1.71 -1.02
N ALA A 78 -15.56 2.30 -2.13
CA ALA A 78 -16.94 2.20 -2.59
C ALA A 78 -17.37 0.77 -2.98
N TYR A 79 -16.41 -0.13 -3.23
CA TYR A 79 -16.64 -1.55 -3.52
C TYR A 79 -16.47 -2.46 -2.30
N GLY A 80 -16.28 -1.92 -1.09
CA GLY A 80 -16.29 -2.69 0.16
C GLY A 80 -14.93 -2.99 0.78
N SER A 81 -13.86 -2.27 0.42
CA SER A 81 -12.53 -2.49 1.01
C SER A 81 -12.39 -2.12 2.50
N ALA A 82 -13.45 -1.59 3.14
CA ALA A 82 -13.43 -1.22 4.56
C ALA A 82 -13.00 -2.37 5.49
N ALA A 83 -13.39 -3.61 5.17
CA ALA A 83 -12.96 -4.79 5.93
C ALA A 83 -11.43 -5.00 5.87
N ALA A 84 -10.83 -4.80 4.70
CA ALA A 84 -9.37 -4.89 4.52
C ALA A 84 -8.65 -3.76 5.28
N TRP A 85 -9.18 -2.54 5.25
CA TRP A 85 -8.66 -1.42 6.03
C TRP A 85 -8.64 -1.73 7.53
N LYS A 86 -9.75 -2.22 8.08
CA LYS A 86 -9.81 -2.64 9.48
C LYS A 86 -8.84 -3.79 9.77
N HIS A 87 -8.82 -4.82 8.93
CA HIS A 87 -7.99 -6.01 9.15
C HIS A 87 -6.49 -5.71 9.15
N TYR A 88 -6.02 -4.93 8.16
CA TYR A 88 -4.59 -4.73 7.93
C TYR A 88 -4.04 -3.45 8.57
N THR A 89 -4.87 -2.44 8.86
CA THR A 89 -4.40 -1.15 9.39
C THR A 89 -5.05 -0.75 10.70
N GLY A 90 -6.08 -1.48 11.15
CA GLY A 90 -6.89 -1.10 12.30
C GLY A 90 -7.79 0.12 12.06
N TRP A 91 -7.89 0.61 10.82
CA TRP A 91 -8.73 1.76 10.51
C TRP A 91 -10.22 1.39 10.54
N GLU A 92 -10.96 2.03 11.44
CA GLU A 92 -12.41 1.82 11.63
C GLU A 92 -13.26 3.07 11.30
N GLY A 93 -12.66 4.07 10.64
CA GLY A 93 -13.38 5.27 10.25
C GLY A 93 -14.53 4.97 9.29
N ALA A 94 -15.63 5.72 9.42
CA ALA A 94 -16.77 5.66 8.49
C ALA A 94 -16.37 6.08 7.07
N GLU A 95 -15.31 6.86 6.94
CA GLU A 95 -14.72 7.30 5.69
C GLU A 95 -13.30 6.80 5.54
N LEU A 96 -12.84 6.72 4.29
CA LEU A 96 -11.44 6.48 3.95
C LEU A 96 -10.54 7.57 4.56
N PRO A 97 -9.34 7.24 5.08
CA PRO A 97 -8.40 8.26 5.52
C PRO A 97 -8.06 9.25 4.40
N ASP A 98 -7.62 10.46 4.77
CA ASP A 98 -7.08 11.40 3.78
C ASP A 98 -5.83 10.83 3.08
N LYS A 99 -5.41 11.46 1.98
CA LYS A 99 -4.31 10.93 1.14
C LYS A 99 -3.02 10.66 1.92
N ASP A 100 -2.67 11.52 2.88
CA ASP A 100 -1.39 11.44 3.58
C ASP A 100 -1.49 10.40 4.70
N ALA A 101 -2.61 10.36 5.42
CA ALA A 101 -2.89 9.32 6.41
C ALA A 101 -3.01 7.92 5.78
N ALA A 102 -3.71 7.81 4.65
CA ALA A 102 -3.90 6.54 3.93
C ALA A 102 -2.56 5.95 3.49
N ILE A 103 -1.71 6.75 2.85
CA ILE A 103 -0.38 6.28 2.41
C ILE A 103 0.48 5.88 3.61
N ARG A 104 0.42 6.65 4.69
CA ARG A 104 1.16 6.35 5.92
C ARG A 104 0.73 5.01 6.52
N LEU A 105 -0.58 4.76 6.67
CA LEU A 105 -1.11 3.51 7.19
C LEU A 105 -0.69 2.30 6.33
N LEU A 106 -0.71 2.46 5.00
CA LEU A 106 -0.24 1.43 4.07
C LEU A 106 1.26 1.12 4.26
N CYS A 107 2.10 2.16 4.40
CA CYS A 107 3.53 1.99 4.69
C CYS A 107 3.72 1.25 6.03
N GLU A 108 3.17 1.79 7.12
CA GLU A 108 3.44 1.32 8.49
C GLU A 108 3.00 -0.12 8.74
N ASN A 109 1.94 -0.59 8.05
CA ASN A 109 1.41 -1.94 8.26
C ASN A 109 1.95 -2.98 7.28
N TYR A 110 2.65 -2.57 6.21
CA TYR A 110 3.21 -3.53 5.25
C TYR A 110 4.28 -4.46 5.84
N PRO A 111 5.23 -4.02 6.71
CA PRO A 111 6.21 -4.92 7.30
C PRO A 111 5.59 -6.10 8.07
N ALA A 112 4.55 -5.83 8.88
CA ALA A 112 3.83 -6.86 9.62
C ALA A 112 3.08 -7.82 8.68
N PHE A 113 2.48 -7.30 7.60
CA PHE A 113 1.91 -8.12 6.54
C PHE A 113 2.97 -9.02 5.90
N GLU A 114 4.10 -8.44 5.51
CA GLU A 114 5.19 -9.17 4.85
C GLU A 114 5.73 -10.29 5.75
N GLU A 115 5.94 -10.01 7.04
CA GLU A 115 6.39 -11.00 8.03
C GLU A 115 5.40 -12.17 8.17
N LYS A 116 4.10 -11.87 8.25
CA LYS A 116 3.04 -12.88 8.36
C LYS A 116 3.02 -13.86 7.19
N TYR A 117 3.33 -13.40 5.97
CA TYR A 117 3.20 -14.19 4.74
C TYR A 117 4.53 -14.61 4.09
N LYS A 118 5.67 -14.18 4.62
CA LYS A 118 7.02 -14.55 4.16
C LYS A 118 7.30 -16.07 4.20
N ASN A 119 6.65 -16.80 5.10
CA ASN A 119 6.89 -18.24 5.34
C ASN A 119 5.90 -19.18 4.62
N GLY A 120 5.25 -18.73 3.55
CA GLY A 120 4.32 -19.58 2.79
C GLY A 120 2.97 -19.81 3.49
N ALA A 121 2.64 -18.99 4.48
CA ALA A 121 1.28 -18.92 5.01
C ALA A 121 0.33 -18.59 3.85
N ARG A 122 -0.74 -19.39 3.71
CA ARG A 122 -1.75 -19.18 2.67
C ARG A 122 -2.30 -17.76 2.82
N ILE A 123 -2.08 -16.94 1.81
CA ILE A 123 -2.68 -15.61 1.72
C ILE A 123 -4.18 -15.85 1.56
N PRO A 124 -5.02 -15.47 2.53
CA PRO A 124 -6.46 -15.59 2.38
C PRO A 124 -6.86 -14.72 1.20
N SER A 125 -7.61 -15.30 0.25
CA SER A 125 -8.31 -14.48 -0.73
C SER A 125 -9.31 -13.62 0.05
N PRO A 126 -9.24 -12.28 -0.01
CA PRO A 126 -10.28 -11.44 0.56
C PRO A 126 -11.62 -11.58 -0.19
N TRP A 127 -11.64 -12.35 -1.29
CA TRP A 127 -12.79 -12.60 -2.15
C TRP A 127 -13.35 -14.02 -2.05
N GLY A 128 -12.84 -14.85 -1.13
CA GLY A 128 -13.16 -16.28 -1.00
C GLY A 128 -12.11 -17.18 -1.64
#